data_AF-A0A2M7L677-F1
#
_entry.id   AF-A0A2M7L677-F1
#
_cell.length_a   1.000
_cell.length_b   1.000
_cell.length_c   1.000
_cell.angle_alpha   90.00
_cell.angle_beta   90.00
_cell.angle_gamma   90.00
#
_symmetry.space_group_name_H-M   'P 1'
#
loop_
_entity.id
_entity.type
_entity.pdbx_description
1 polymer ?
#
loop_
_entity_poly.entity_id
_entity_poly.type
_entity_poly.pdbx_seq_one_letter_code
_entity_poly.pdbx_strand_id
1 'polypeptide(L)' 'MHAIRARHIADAFSRVSAFTVENRPHGIMIHYLGKHAYFVRESGFWSFAFNLGRANYLERQVAAIEAELTA' A
#
# COMPACT_ATOMS: atom_id res chain seq x y z
N MET A 1 12.22 -4.66 2.44
CA MET A 1 11.27 -5.41 1.59
C MET A 1 11.93 -5.68 0.25
N HIS A 2 11.64 -6.82 -0.40
CA HIS A 2 12.25 -7.13 -1.70
C HIS A 2 11.65 -6.27 -2.82
N ALA A 3 12.46 -5.83 -3.80
CA ALA A 3 12.02 -4.91 -4.86
C ALA A 3 10.87 -5.46 -5.71
N ILE A 4 10.86 -6.77 -5.99
CA ILE A 4 9.76 -7.44 -6.70
C ILE A 4 8.47 -7.37 -5.89
N ARG A 5 8.54 -7.62 -4.57
CA ARG A 5 7.38 -7.54 -3.68
C ARG A 5 6.83 -6.12 -3.60
N ALA A 6 7.72 -5.14 -3.47
CA ALA A 6 7.36 -3.73 -3.48
C ALA A 6 6.65 -3.31 -4.78
N ARG A 7 7.10 -3.83 -5.93
CA ARG A 7 6.46 -3.62 -7.22
C ARG A 7 5.06 -4.21 -7.27
N HIS A 8 4.88 -5.48 -6.91
CA HIS A 8 3.56 -6.12 -6.95
C HIS A 8 2.55 -5.38 -6.06
N ILE A 9 2.97 -4.93 -4.88
CA ILE A 9 2.11 -4.13 -4.01
C ILE A 9 1.75 -2.81 -4.69
N ALA A 10 2.72 -2.06 -5.22
CA ALA A 10 2.43 -0.80 -5.91
C ALA A 10 1.47 -0.98 -7.10
N ASP A 11 1.68 -2.02 -7.90
CA ASP A 11 0.84 -2.35 -9.06
C ASP A 11 -0.60 -2.70 -8.63
N ALA A 12 -0.78 -3.48 -7.56
CA ALA A 12 -2.10 -3.85 -7.05
C ALA A 12 -2.89 -2.63 -6.52
N PHE A 13 -2.18 -1.68 -5.89
CA PHE A 13 -2.77 -0.45 -5.37
C PHE A 13 -3.01 0.63 -6.44
N SER A 14 -2.59 0.42 -7.69
CA SER A 14 -2.84 1.36 -8.80
C SER A 14 -4.33 1.69 -9.03
N ARG A 15 -5.22 0.81 -8.57
CA ARG A 15 -6.69 0.95 -8.71
C ARG A 15 -7.34 1.72 -7.55
N VAL A 16 -6.58 2.07 -6.50
CA VAL A 16 -7.08 2.79 -5.33
C VAL A 16 -7.04 4.29 -5.61
N SER A 17 -8.18 4.97 -5.48
CA SER A 17 -8.31 6.39 -5.88
C SER A 17 -7.91 7.40 -4.81
N ALA A 18 -7.92 7.02 -3.52
CA ALA A 18 -7.69 7.97 -2.42
C ALA A 18 -6.20 8.20 -2.08
N PHE A 19 -5.32 7.30 -2.49
CA PHE A 19 -3.88 7.40 -2.25
C PHE A 19 -3.11 6.58 -3.28
N THR A 20 -1.85 6.94 -3.48
CA THR A 20 -0.97 6.26 -4.44
C THR A 20 0.10 5.48 -3.70
N VAL A 21 0.42 4.30 -4.20
CA VAL A 21 1.50 3.46 -3.68
C VAL A 21 2.59 3.37 -4.74
N GLU A 22 3.81 3.68 -4.35
CA GLU A 22 4.97 3.73 -5.24
C GLU A 22 6.06 2.77 -4.73
N ASN A 23 6.60 1.97 -5.64
CA ASN A 23 7.79 1.16 -5.38
C ASN A 23 9.04 2.04 -5.32
N ARG A 24 9.84 1.89 -4.27
CA ARG A 24 11.15 2.55 -4.11
C ARG A 24 12.23 1.51 -3.82
N PRO A 25 13.52 1.83 -4.06
CA PRO A 25 14.60 0.95 -3.62
C PRO A 25 14.41 0.56 -2.14
N HIS A 26 14.37 -0.74 -1.87
CA HIS A 26 14.25 -1.36 -0.54
C HIS A 26 12.90 -1.19 0.20
N GLY A 27 11.89 -0.55 -0.40
CA GLY A 27 10.65 -0.22 0.31
C GLY A 27 9.49 0.26 -0.57
N ILE A 28 8.43 0.73 0.07
CA ILE A 28 7.26 1.33 -0.58
C ILE A 28 7.02 2.71 0.01
N MET A 29 6.60 3.64 -0.85
CA MET A 29 6.10 4.95 -0.45
C MET A 29 4.59 5.01 -0.67
N ILE A 30 3.84 5.48 0.33
CA ILE A 30 2.42 5.84 0.18
C ILE A 30 2.32 7.36 0.11
N HIS A 31 1.66 7.87 -0.91
CA HIS A 31 1.33 9.29 -1.09
C HIS A 31 -0.15 9.51 -0.78
N TYR A 32 -0.46 10.37 0.18
CA TYR A 32 -1.83 10.61 0.65
C TYR A 32 -1.98 12.03 1.18
N LEU A 33 -3.04 12.76 0.80
CA LEU A 33 -3.36 14.10 1.33
C LEU A 33 -2.16 15.08 1.37
N GLY A 34 -1.32 15.09 0.33
CA GLY A 34 -0.10 15.92 0.26
C GLY A 34 1.04 15.50 1.18
N LYS A 35 0.92 14.36 1.86
CA LYS A 35 1.93 13.74 2.71
C LYS A 35 2.44 12.44 2.09
N HIS A 36 3.57 11.97 2.62
CA HIS A 36 4.17 10.71 2.21
C HIS A 36 4.61 9.89 3.43
N ALA A 37 4.50 8.57 3.32
CA ALA A 37 4.95 7.63 4.33
C ALA A 37 5.76 6.49 3.69
N TYR A 38 6.99 6.30 4.15
CA TYR A 38 7.92 5.30 3.60
C TYR A 38 8.03 4.09 4.52
N PHE A 39 7.99 2.89 3.92
CA PHE A 39 8.01 1.63 4.65
C PHE A 39 9.05 0.67 4.06
N VAL A 40 10.04 0.32 4.89
CA VAL A 40 11.03 -0.74 4.58
C VAL A 40 10.46 -2.13 4.89
N ARG A 41 9.53 -2.21 5.85
CA ARG A 41 8.88 -3.46 6.29
C ARG A 41 7.43 -3.48 5.83
N GLU A 42 7.04 -4.58 5.23
CA GLU A 42 5.69 -4.77 4.68
C GLU A 42 4.60 -4.74 5.77
N SER A 43 4.87 -5.26 6.98
CA SER A 43 3.90 -5.22 8.09
C SER A 43 3.52 -3.80 8.52
N GLY A 44 4.47 -2.87 8.50
CA GLY A 44 4.22 -1.46 8.78
C GLY A 44 3.40 -0.79 7.68
N PHE A 45 3.69 -1.15 6.43
CA PHE A 45 2.90 -0.73 5.27
C PHE A 45 1.44 -1.17 5.40
N TRP A 46 1.17 -2.46 5.66
CA TRP A 46 -0.19 -2.98 5.76
C TRP A 46 -0.99 -2.30 6.86
N SER A 47 -0.40 -2.20 8.06
CA SER A 47 -1.02 -1.52 9.20
C SER A 47 -1.42 -0.07 8.84
N PHE A 48 -0.56 0.64 8.11
CA PHE A 48 -0.84 1.99 7.67
C PHE A 48 -1.91 2.04 6.56
N ALA A 49 -1.80 1.19 5.54
CA ALA A 49 -2.73 1.12 4.41
C ALA A 49 -4.16 0.79 4.88
N PHE A 50 -4.33 -0.10 5.85
CA PHE A 50 -5.63 -0.40 6.46
C PHE A 50 -6.22 0.80 7.21
N ASN A 51 -5.42 1.48 8.04
CA ASN A 51 -5.88 2.67 8.75
C ASN A 51 -6.28 3.79 7.77
N LEU A 52 -5.47 4.00 6.74
CA LEU A 52 -5.77 4.98 5.69
C LEU A 52 -7.02 4.57 4.88
N GLY A 53 -7.14 3.30 4.53
CA GLY A 53 -8.31 2.74 3.85
C GLY A 53 -9.58 2.93 4.67
N ARG A 54 -9.56 2.64 5.98
CA ARG A 54 -10.70 2.89 6.89
C ARG A 54 -11.09 4.36 6.93
N ALA A 55 -10.12 5.26 7.02
CA ALA A 55 -10.38 6.71 7.02
C ALA A 55 -11.02 7.21 5.72
N ASN A 56 -10.84 6.49 4.61
CA ASN A 56 -11.38 6.83 3.28
C ASN A 56 -12.53 5.90 2.83
N TYR A 57 -13.06 5.04 3.72
CA TYR A 57 -14.10 4.04 3.38
C TYR A 57 -13.69 3.02 2.28
N LEU A 58 -12.38 2.76 2.14
CA LEU A 58 -11.79 1.82 1.18
C LEU A 58 -11.26 0.53 1.82
N GLU A 59 -11.60 0.26 3.08
CA GLU A 59 -11.21 -0.95 3.83
C GLU A 59 -11.34 -2.23 2.99
N ARG A 60 -12.49 -2.43 2.33
CA ARG A 60 -12.76 -3.62 1.53
C ARG A 60 -11.82 -3.76 0.34
N GLN A 61 -11.42 -2.66 -0.30
CA GLN A 61 -10.48 -2.69 -1.42
C GLN A 61 -9.07 -3.05 -0.93
N VAL A 62 -8.64 -2.45 0.19
CA VAL A 62 -7.33 -2.77 0.79
C VAL A 62 -7.27 -4.24 1.22
N ALA A 63 -8.34 -4.76 1.85
CA ALA A 63 -8.43 -6.17 2.23
C ALA A 63 -8.41 -7.11 1.03
N ALA A 64 -9.11 -6.76 -0.06
CA ALA A 64 -9.11 -7.55 -1.29
C ALA A 64 -7.71 -7.62 -1.92
N ILE A 65 -6.98 -6.50 -1.95
CA ILE A 65 -5.60 -6.45 -2.44
C ILE A 65 -4.66 -7.29 -1.56
N GLU A 66 -4.79 -7.20 -0.23
CA GLU A 66 -4.00 -8.03 0.69
C GLU A 66 -4.23 -9.53 0.46
N ALA A 67 -5.49 -9.93 0.31
CA ALA A 67 -5.86 -11.32 0.04
C ALA A 67 -5.29 -11.82 -1.31
N GLU A 68 -5.40 -11.02 -2.38
CA GLU A 68 -4.83 -11.32 -3.70
C GLU A 68 -3.32 -11.52 -3.64
N LEU A 69 -2.61 -10.72 -2.83
CA LEU A 69 -1.16 -10.77 -2.72
C LEU A 69 -0.63 -11.82 -1.73
N THR A 70 -1.51 -12.49 -0.99
CA THR A 70 -1.17 -13.52 0.01
C THR A 70 -1.56 -14.93 -0.45
N ALA A 71 -2.43 -15.03 -1.46
CA ALA A 71 -2.77 -16.27 -2.16
C ALA A 71 -1.61 -16.79 -3.01
#